data_AF-A0A964U518-F1
#
_entry.id   AF-A0A964U518-F1
#
_cell.length_a   1.000
_cell.length_b   1.000
_cell.length_c   1.000
_cell.angle_alpha   90.00
_cell.angle_beta   90.00
_cell.angle_gamma   90.00
#
_symmetry.space_group_name_H-M   'P 1'
#
loop_
_entity.id
_entity.type
_entity.pdbx_description
1 polymer ?
#
loop_
_entity_poly.entity_id
_entity_poly.type
_entity_poly.pdbx_seq_one_letter_code
_entity_poly.pdbx_strand_id
1 'polypeptide(L)'
;MPFSQAQDRFIAPARLRPQLWRLALGLGLILLIYLLWMVAIGFAVTAFVGLGGAEHAMGQVGVGASPLSILVLLLTFAGMILGTFAAVRWVHKRP
;
A
#
# COMPACT_ATOMS: atom_id res chain seq x y z
N MET A 1 -12.60 23.48 18.24
CA MET A 1 -12.66 22.33 19.17
C MET A 1 -11.23 21.82 19.32
N PRO A 2 -10.61 21.84 20.51
CA PRO A 2 -9.29 21.25 20.68
C PRO A 2 -9.40 19.73 20.50
N PHE A 3 -8.53 19.15 19.69
CA PHE A 3 -8.39 17.70 19.60
C PHE A 3 -7.70 17.17 20.88
N SER A 4 -7.55 15.85 21.03
CA SER A 4 -6.76 15.30 22.14
C SER A 4 -5.34 15.86 22.14
N GLN A 5 -4.69 16.00 23.31
CA GLN A 5 -3.32 16.51 23.40
C GLN A 5 -2.32 15.73 22.53
N ALA A 6 -2.56 14.43 22.34
CA ALA A 6 -1.76 13.58 21.46
C ALA A 6 -1.85 14.01 19.99
N GLN A 7 -3.06 14.35 19.54
CA GLN A 7 -3.28 14.83 18.17
C GLN A 7 -2.59 16.17 17.94
N ASP A 8 -2.75 17.15 18.84
CA ASP A 8 -2.10 18.46 18.70
C ASP A 8 -0.57 18.35 18.62
N ARG A 9 0.04 17.46 19.43
CA ARG A 9 1.48 17.17 19.36
C ARG A 9 1.90 16.53 18.03
N PHE A 10 1.03 15.72 17.43
CA PHE A 10 1.29 15.08 16.13
C PHE A 10 1.19 16.06 14.94
N ILE A 11 0.29 17.06 14.99
CA ILE A 11 0.11 18.02 13.89
C ILE A 11 0.97 19.29 14.04
N ALA A 12 1.38 19.66 15.26
CA ALA A 12 2.18 20.87 15.52
C ALA A 12 3.40 21.06 14.60
N PRO A 13 4.22 20.01 14.30
CA PRO A 13 5.35 20.16 13.38
C PRO A 13 4.94 20.46 11.94
N ALA A 14 3.78 19.97 11.50
CA ALA A 14 3.29 20.14 10.14
C ALA A 14 2.71 21.53 9.87
N ARG A 15 2.20 22.22 10.91
CA ARG A 15 1.63 23.57 10.78
C ARG A 15 2.69 24.65 10.57
N LEU A 16 3.90 24.44 11.08
CA LEU A 16 4.97 25.44 11.04
C LEU A 16 5.70 25.48 9.70
N ARG A 17 5.77 24.36 8.96
CA ARG A 17 6.45 24.25 7.66
C ARG A 17 5.73 23.25 6.76
N PRO A 18 4.77 23.67 5.92
CA PRO A 18 4.12 22.77 4.97
C PRO A 18 5.14 22.29 3.92
N GLN A 19 5.67 21.10 4.11
CA GLN A 19 6.66 20.48 3.21
C GLN A 19 5.94 19.60 2.19
N LEU A 20 5.27 20.22 1.22
CA LEU A 20 4.51 19.51 0.17
C LEU A 20 5.38 18.51 -0.62
N TRP A 21 6.68 18.76 -0.74
CA TRP A 21 7.60 17.81 -1.37
C TRP A 21 7.69 16.47 -0.63
N ARG A 22 7.49 16.43 0.70
CA ARG A 22 7.45 15.17 1.48
C ARG A 22 6.18 14.39 1.22
N LEU A 23 5.08 15.08 0.93
CA LEU A 23 3.85 14.43 0.48
C LEU A 23 4.09 13.76 -0.87
N ALA A 24 4.68 14.47 -1.84
CA ALA A 24 5.00 13.92 -3.15
C ALA A 24 5.94 12.70 -3.05
N LEU A 25 7.02 12.79 -2.26
CA LEU A 25 7.92 11.65 -2.02
C LEU A 25 7.23 10.49 -1.31
N GLY A 26 6.37 10.77 -0.32
CA GLY A 26 5.60 9.76 0.39
C GLY A 26 4.65 9.01 -0.55
N LEU A 27 3.92 9.72 -1.41
CA LEU A 27 3.06 9.14 -2.43
C LEU A 27 3.86 8.31 -3.44
N GLY A 28 5.00 8.82 -3.90
CA GLY A 28 5.89 8.08 -4.79
C GLY A 28 6.39 6.78 -4.16
N LEU A 29 6.76 6.80 -2.88
CA LEU A 29 7.19 5.61 -2.15
C LEU A 29 6.05 4.59 -1.96
N ILE A 30 4.84 5.06 -1.62
CA ILE A 30 3.65 4.19 -1.51
C ILE A 30 3.37 3.52 -2.85
N LEU A 31 3.38 4.29 -3.94
CA LEU A 31 3.15 3.77 -5.28
C LEU A 31 4.22 2.73 -5.67
N LEU A 32 5.50 3.02 -5.39
CA LEU A 32 6.58 2.08 -5.66
C LEU A 32 6.38 0.75 -4.90
N ILE A 33 6.10 0.82 -3.60
CA ILE A 33 5.87 -0.38 -2.78
C ILE A 33 4.63 -1.14 -3.27
N TYR A 34 3.56 -0.44 -3.63
CA TYR A 34 2.35 -1.06 -4.17
C TYR A 34 2.62 -1.78 -5.50
N LEU A 35 3.36 -1.16 -6.43
CA LEU A 35 3.73 -1.79 -7.70
C LEU A 35 4.61 -3.03 -7.49
N LEU A 36 5.61 -2.95 -6.61
CA LEU A 36 6.44 -4.10 -6.24
C LEU A 36 5.60 -5.23 -5.60
N TRP A 37 4.62 -4.87 -4.78
CA TRP A 37 3.69 -5.83 -4.18
C TRP A 37 2.79 -6.49 -5.23
N MET A 38 2.28 -5.74 -6.22
CA MET A 38 1.51 -6.29 -7.33
C MET A 38 2.33 -7.26 -8.17
N VAL A 39 3.59 -6.91 -8.45
CA VAL A 39 4.53 -7.80 -9.14
C VAL A 39 4.77 -9.06 -8.32
N ALA A 40 4.97 -8.96 -7.00
CA ALA A 40 5.15 -10.11 -6.12
C ALA A 40 3.92 -11.04 -6.11
N ILE A 41 2.70 -10.50 -6.05
CA ILE A 41 1.46 -11.29 -6.15
C ILE A 41 1.37 -11.96 -7.53
N GLY A 42 1.65 -11.24 -8.61
CA GLY A 42 1.67 -11.78 -9.97
C GLY A 42 2.62 -12.96 -10.12
N PHE A 43 3.85 -12.81 -9.60
CA PHE A 43 4.82 -13.91 -9.55
C PHE A 43 4.35 -15.08 -8.70
N ALA A 44 3.80 -14.82 -7.51
CA ALA A 44 3.29 -15.87 -6.64
C ALA A 44 2.17 -16.67 -7.32
N VAL A 45 1.16 -16.00 -7.88
CA VAL A 45 0.08 -16.66 -8.62
C VAL A 45 0.63 -17.48 -9.79
N THR A 46 1.51 -16.89 -10.59
CA THR A 46 2.13 -17.58 -11.74
C THR A 46 2.93 -18.81 -11.30
N ALA A 47 3.61 -18.76 -10.16
CA ALA A 47 4.33 -19.92 -9.61
C ALA A 47 3.40 -21.06 -9.19
N PHE A 48 2.17 -20.77 -8.75
CA PHE A 48 1.18 -21.78 -8.35
C PHE A 48 0.42 -22.39 -9.53
N VAL A 49 0.02 -21.58 -10.52
CA VAL A 49 -0.84 -22.04 -11.64
C VAL A 49 -0.08 -22.23 -12.96
N GLY A 50 1.18 -21.84 -13.02
CA GLY A 50 1.99 -21.82 -14.25
C GLY A 50 1.65 -20.65 -15.18
N LEU A 51 2.53 -20.40 -16.16
CA LEU A 51 2.39 -19.28 -17.11
C LEU A 51 1.09 -19.34 -17.92
N GLY A 52 0.66 -20.53 -18.35
CA GLY A 52 -0.56 -20.70 -19.15
C GLY A 52 -1.86 -20.46 -18.37
N GLY A 53 -1.84 -20.60 -17.04
CA GLY A 53 -3.00 -20.37 -16.18
C GLY A 53 -3.04 -18.98 -15.54
N ALA A 54 -1.93 -18.23 -15.58
CA ALA A 54 -1.76 -16.99 -14.84
C ALA A 54 -2.76 -15.90 -15.26
N GLU A 55 -3.00 -15.71 -16.56
CA GLU A 55 -3.94 -14.70 -17.07
C GLU A 55 -5.37 -14.98 -16.58
N HIS A 56 -5.82 -16.22 -16.69
CA HIS A 56 -7.15 -16.61 -16.23
C HIS A 56 -7.29 -16.46 -14.70
N ALA A 57 -6.29 -16.90 -13.93
CA ALA A 57 -6.28 -16.76 -12.48
C ALA A 57 -6.30 -15.29 -12.04
N MET A 58 -5.50 -14.43 -12.67
CA MET A 58 -5.51 -12.98 -12.44
C MET A 58 -6.87 -12.35 -12.75
N GLY A 59 -7.52 -12.77 -13.85
CA GLY A 59 -8.88 -12.35 -14.18
C GLY A 59 -9.89 -12.71 -13.09
N GLN A 60 -9.82 -13.92 -12.53
CA GLN A 60 -10.69 -14.36 -11.43
C GLN A 60 -10.45 -13.60 -10.12
N VAL A 61 -9.22 -13.17 -9.84
CA VAL A 61 -8.90 -12.30 -8.70
C VAL A 61 -9.59 -10.95 -8.85
N GLY A 62 -9.59 -10.36 -10.06
CA GLY A 62 -10.23 -9.07 -10.32
C GLY A 62 -11.74 -9.05 -10.06
N VAL A 63 -12.42 -10.17 -10.23
CA VAL A 63 -13.88 -10.29 -10.01
C VAL A 63 -14.26 -11.02 -8.72
N GLY A 64 -13.29 -11.53 -7.96
CA GLY A 64 -13.57 -12.29 -6.73
C GLY A 64 -14.38 -13.57 -6.96
N ALA A 65 -14.16 -14.28 -8.07
CA ALA A 65 -14.97 -15.44 -8.49
C ALA A 65 -14.89 -16.67 -7.55
N SER A 66 -13.90 -16.75 -6.67
CA SER A 66 -13.73 -17.86 -5.72
C SER A 66 -13.25 -17.38 -4.36
N PRO A 67 -13.39 -18.19 -3.28
CA PRO A 67 -12.88 -17.83 -1.96
C PRO A 67 -11.39 -17.45 -1.98
N LEU A 68 -10.58 -18.20 -2.72
CA LEU A 68 -9.15 -17.93 -2.86
C LEU A 68 -8.91 -16.63 -3.62
N SER A 69 -9.65 -16.38 -4.70
CA SER A 69 -9.45 -15.16 -5.49
C SER A 69 -9.84 -13.89 -4.72
N ILE A 70 -10.85 -13.96 -3.85
CA ILE A 70 -11.19 -12.88 -2.89
C ILE A 70 -10.06 -12.67 -1.88
N LEU A 71 -9.48 -13.72 -1.32
CA LEU A 71 -8.36 -13.59 -0.38
C LEU A 71 -7.15 -12.92 -1.05
N VAL A 72 -6.83 -13.30 -2.29
CA VAL A 72 -5.75 -12.67 -3.06
C VAL A 72 -6.10 -11.21 -3.40
N LEU A 73 -7.35 -10.92 -3.75
CA LEU A 73 -7.82 -9.55 -3.97
C LEU A 73 -7.66 -8.70 -2.71
N LEU A 74 -8.06 -9.21 -1.54
CA LEU A 74 -7.88 -8.53 -0.26
C LEU A 74 -6.39 -8.33 0.08
N LEU A 75 -5.55 -9.30 -0.26
CA LEU A 75 -4.11 -9.21 -0.08
C LEU A 75 -3.48 -8.07 -0.90
N THR A 76 -4.11 -7.63 -2.01
CA THR A 76 -3.61 -6.49 -2.79
C THR A 76 -3.56 -5.19 -1.98
N PHE A 77 -4.47 -5.01 -1.03
CA PHE A 77 -4.51 -3.83 -0.15
C PHE A 77 -3.35 -3.81 0.86
N ALA A 78 -2.78 -4.97 1.20
CA ALA A 78 -1.64 -5.05 2.11
C ALA A 78 -0.43 -4.24 1.59
N GLY A 79 -0.21 -4.20 0.27
CA GLY A 79 0.84 -3.38 -0.33
C GLY A 79 0.69 -1.88 -0.03
N MET A 80 -0.54 -1.36 -0.03
CA MET A 80 -0.80 0.03 0.34
C MET A 80 -0.58 0.27 1.84
N ILE A 81 -0.97 -0.68 2.69
CA ILE A 81 -0.72 -0.59 4.14
C ILE A 81 0.79 -0.53 4.39
N LEU A 82 1.58 -1.45 3.81
CA LEU A 82 3.03 -1.45 3.91
C LEU A 82 3.65 -0.15 3.38
N GLY A 83 3.16 0.35 2.24
CA GLY A 83 3.59 1.61 1.66
C GLY A 83 3.37 2.80 2.60
N THR A 84 2.20 2.89 3.23
CA THR A 84 1.87 3.98 4.16
C THR A 84 2.73 3.94 5.42
N PHE A 85 2.94 2.76 6.02
CA PHE A 85 3.87 2.61 7.14
C PHE A 85 5.30 3.04 6.77
N ALA A 86 5.79 2.63 5.61
CA ALA A 86 7.11 3.03 5.11
C ALA A 86 7.21 4.55 4.89
N ALA A 87 6.20 5.18 4.28
CA ALA A 87 6.17 6.62 4.05
C ALA A 87 6.12 7.41 5.37
N VAL A 88 5.40 6.95 6.37
CA VAL A 88 5.37 7.57 7.70
C VAL A 88 6.75 7.47 8.37
N ARG A 89 7.35 6.28 8.35
CA ARG A 89 8.62 6.00 9.04
C ARG A 89 9.83 6.64 8.38
N TRP A 90 9.93 6.59 7.05
CA TRP A 90 11.14 7.00 6.31
C TRP A 90 11.07 8.43 5.76
N VAL A 91 9.93 8.83 5.18
CA VAL A 91 9.77 10.18 4.61
C VAL A 91 9.32 11.17 5.68
N HIS A 92 8.34 10.75 6.50
CA HIS A 92 7.79 11.63 7.53
C HIS A 92 8.57 11.58 8.86
N LYS A 93 9.43 10.55 9.04
CA LYS A 93 10.25 10.32 10.25
C LYS A 93 9.40 10.40 11.53
N ARG A 94 8.18 9.90 11.47
CA ARG A 94 7.25 9.84 12.61
C ARG A 94 7.32 8.45 13.23
N PRO A 95 7.13 8.35 14.57
CA PRO A 95 7.01 7.07 15.26
C PRO A 95 5.79 6.29 14.77
#